data_AF-A0A971Z196-F1
#
_entry.id   AF-A0A971Z196-F1
#
_cell.length_a   1.000
_cell.length_b   1.000
_cell.length_c   1.000
_cell.angle_alpha   90.00
_cell.angle_beta   90.00
_cell.angle_gamma   90.00
#
_symmetry.space_group_name_H-M   'P 1'
#
loop_
_entity.id
_entity.type
_entity.pdbx_description
1 polymer ?
#
loop_
_entity_poly.entity_id
_entity_poly.type
_entity_poly.pdbx_seq_one_letter_code
_entity_poly.pdbx_strand_id
1 'polypeptide(L)'
;MNYDPNLTLCGRMARQKVRLTFGVWEYRKTVEVEVGGNCTGLTVIDCAAGAAYEQLEQRPFYNHDRGCEDSYAVIVMENADGDTLDTGDEDLQGEDWLKDMLISAEIISIEPGSL
;
A
#
# COMPACT_ATOMS: atom_id res chain seq x y z
N MET A 1 7.07 -2.20 -18.77
CA MET A 1 6.89 -3.65 -18.51
C MET A 1 6.00 -4.26 -19.61
N ASN A 2 6.19 -5.53 -19.99
CA ASN A 2 5.24 -6.27 -20.84
C ASN A 2 4.33 -7.13 -19.94
N TYR A 3 3.16 -6.60 -19.59
CA TYR A 3 2.22 -7.26 -18.68
C TYR A 3 1.44 -8.36 -19.39
N ASP A 4 1.69 -9.62 -19.03
CA ASP A 4 0.90 -10.77 -19.48
C ASP A 4 -0.03 -11.26 -18.35
N PRO A 5 -1.32 -10.91 -18.36
CA PRO A 5 -2.26 -11.35 -17.34
C PRO A 5 -2.46 -12.87 -17.33
N ASN A 6 -2.12 -13.59 -18.40
CA ASN A 6 -2.27 -15.05 -18.43
C ASN A 6 -1.27 -15.77 -17.51
N LEU A 7 -0.23 -15.08 -17.04
CA LEU A 7 0.69 -15.63 -16.06
C LEU A 7 -0.01 -15.96 -14.73
N THR A 8 -1.14 -15.33 -14.40
CA THR A 8 -1.92 -15.70 -13.20
C THR A 8 -2.68 -17.02 -13.37
N LEU A 9 -2.95 -17.44 -14.62
CA LEU A 9 -3.72 -18.64 -14.96
C LEU A 9 -2.88 -19.93 -14.98
N CYS A 10 -1.58 -19.86 -14.74
CA CYS A 10 -0.67 -21.02 -14.83
C CYS A 10 -0.77 -22.00 -13.64
N GLY A 11 -1.68 -21.75 -12.69
CA GLY A 11 -1.84 -22.55 -11.47
C GLY A 11 -0.74 -22.33 -10.41
N ARG A 12 0.27 -21.49 -10.71
CA ARG A 12 1.41 -21.22 -9.83
C ARG A 12 1.31 -19.91 -9.05
N MET A 13 0.15 -19.23 -9.07
CA MET A 13 -0.09 -17.93 -8.39
C MET A 13 1.02 -16.91 -8.65
N ALA A 14 0.92 -16.17 -9.76
CA ALA A 14 1.93 -15.19 -10.13
C ALA A 14 2.18 -14.15 -9.03
N ARG A 15 3.44 -13.76 -8.87
CA ARG A 15 3.87 -12.66 -8.00
C ARG A 15 4.02 -11.41 -8.84
N GLN A 16 3.40 -10.33 -8.38
CA GLN A 16 3.38 -9.05 -9.05
C GLN A 16 3.97 -8.00 -8.11
N LYS A 17 4.99 -7.27 -8.58
CA LYS A 17 5.53 -6.15 -7.82
C LYS A 17 4.86 -4.87 -8.30
N VAL A 18 4.35 -4.08 -7.36
CA VAL A 18 3.66 -2.82 -7.60
C VAL A 18 4.42 -1.69 -6.92
N ARG A 19 4.71 -0.63 -7.67
CA ARG A 19 5.19 0.63 -7.12
C ARG A 19 4.02 1.55 -6.87
N LEU A 20 3.86 1.99 -5.63
CA LEU A 20 2.83 2.94 -5.21
C LEU A 20 3.53 4.23 -4.77
N THR A 21 2.97 5.38 -5.17
CA THR A 21 3.39 6.68 -4.67
C THR A 21 2.19 7.36 -4.01
N PHE A 22 2.34 7.62 -2.71
CA PHE A 22 1.41 8.40 -1.92
C PHE A 22 1.90 9.85 -1.84
N GLY A 23 0.99 10.81 -1.73
CA GLY A 23 1.37 12.20 -1.60
C GLY A 23 0.32 13.13 -1.03
N VAL A 24 0.79 14.10 -0.26
CA VAL A 24 0.05 15.25 0.26
C VAL A 24 0.86 16.50 -0.03
N TRP A 25 0.27 17.49 -0.71
CA TRP A 25 0.96 18.69 -1.22
C TRP A 25 2.24 18.34 -2.01
N GLU A 26 3.43 18.68 -1.50
CA GLU A 26 4.74 18.36 -2.08
C GLU A 26 5.41 17.13 -1.47
N TYR A 27 4.89 16.60 -0.36
CA TYR A 27 5.45 15.44 0.33
C TYR A 27 5.08 14.14 -0.37
N ARG A 28 6.04 13.24 -0.54
CA ARG A 28 5.86 11.97 -1.24
C ARG A 28 6.41 10.80 -0.44
N LYS A 29 5.80 9.64 -0.61
CA LYS A 29 6.40 8.35 -0.26
C LYS A 29 6.17 7.36 -1.37
N THR A 30 7.26 6.74 -1.84
CA THR A 30 7.19 5.65 -2.81
C THR A 30 7.52 4.34 -2.11
N VAL A 31 6.66 3.34 -2.30
CA VAL A 31 6.86 1.99 -1.78
C VAL A 31 6.72 0.98 -2.91
N GLU A 32 7.47 -0.12 -2.82
CA GLU A 32 7.31 -1.27 -3.70
C GLU A 32 6.80 -2.45 -2.87
N VAL A 33 5.66 -3.00 -3.27
CA VAL A 33 5.00 -4.12 -2.57
C VAL A 33 4.83 -5.29 -3.53
N GLU A 34 4.88 -6.50 -2.98
CA GLU A 34 4.63 -7.73 -3.73
C GLU A 34 3.23 -8.25 -3.43
N VAL A 35 2.46 -8.52 -4.48
CA VAL A 35 1.11 -9.07 -4.43
C VAL A 35 1.11 -10.41 -5.17
N GLY A 36 0.68 -11.46 -4.48
CA GLY A 36 0.48 -12.78 -5.06
C GLY A 36 -0.98 -13.09 -5.35
N GLY A 37 -1.23 -14.24 -5.95
CA GLY A 37 -2.58 -14.80 -6.11
C GLY A 37 -3.14 -14.67 -7.52
N ASN A 38 -4.47 -14.80 -7.64
CA ASN A 38 -5.20 -14.70 -8.91
C ASN A 38 -5.79 -13.31 -9.11
N CYS A 39 -4.97 -12.28 -8.93
CA CYS A 39 -5.35 -10.87 -9.07
C CYS A 39 -4.72 -10.32 -10.35
N THR A 40 -5.43 -9.47 -11.09
CA THR A 40 -4.87 -8.80 -12.29
C THR A 40 -5.18 -7.30 -12.29
N GLY A 41 -4.38 -6.51 -13.00
CA GLY A 41 -4.63 -5.09 -13.27
C GLY A 41 -4.97 -4.28 -12.01
N LEU A 42 -6.14 -3.62 -12.00
CA LEU A 42 -6.58 -2.78 -10.89
C LEU A 42 -6.74 -3.55 -9.58
N THR A 43 -7.16 -4.80 -9.60
CA THR A 43 -7.27 -5.63 -8.39
C THR A 43 -5.91 -5.82 -7.72
N VAL A 44 -4.83 -5.92 -8.50
CA VAL A 44 -3.46 -6.04 -7.96
C VAL A 44 -3.04 -4.74 -7.29
N ILE A 45 -3.41 -3.60 -7.87
CA ILE A 45 -3.14 -2.27 -7.30
C ILE A 45 -3.93 -2.07 -6.00
N ASP A 46 -5.19 -2.50 -5.96
CA ASP A 46 -6.02 -2.42 -4.75
C ASP A 46 -5.44 -3.27 -3.61
N CYS A 47 -5.09 -4.53 -3.90
CA CYS A 47 -4.40 -5.38 -2.93
C CYS A 47 -3.04 -4.82 -2.51
N ALA A 48 -2.31 -4.17 -3.43
CA ALA A 48 -1.04 -3.53 -3.13
C ALA A 48 -1.19 -2.38 -2.13
N ALA A 49 -2.26 -1.57 -2.26
CA ALA A 49 -2.54 -0.49 -1.32
C ALA A 49 -2.85 -1.03 0.09
N GLY A 50 -3.65 -2.09 0.18
CA GLY A 50 -3.90 -2.78 1.45
C GLY A 50 -2.62 -3.36 2.07
N ALA A 51 -1.80 -4.04 1.26
CA ALA A 51 -0.51 -4.56 1.71
C ALA A 51 0.47 -3.46 2.14
N ALA A 52 0.41 -2.27 1.52
CA ALA A 52 1.20 -1.12 1.94
C ALA A 52 0.71 -0.57 3.28
N TYR A 53 -0.61 -0.52 3.52
CA TYR A 53 -1.21 -0.09 4.78
C TYR A 53 -0.78 -0.97 5.94
N GLU A 54 -0.83 -2.30 5.77
CA GLU A 54 -0.42 -3.27 6.80
C GLU A 54 1.06 -3.13 7.22
N GLN A 55 1.91 -2.55 6.36
CA GLN A 55 3.34 -2.34 6.62
C GLN A 55 3.64 -1.00 7.27
N LEU A 56 2.66 -0.12 7.46
CA LEU A 56 2.84 1.17 8.11
C LEU A 56 3.09 1.02 9.61
N GLU A 57 3.80 2.01 10.18
CA GLU A 57 3.98 2.12 11.63
C GLU A 57 2.61 2.22 12.31
N GLN A 58 2.41 1.44 13.37
CA GLN A 58 1.20 1.48 14.17
C GLN A 58 1.47 2.26 15.46
N ARG A 59 0.79 3.39 15.66
CA ARG A 59 0.93 4.22 16.86
C ARG A 59 -0.21 3.95 17.84
N PRO A 60 0.10 3.67 19.13
CA PRO A 60 -0.91 3.36 20.12
C PRO A 60 -1.66 4.63 20.58
N PHE A 61 -2.92 4.47 20.94
CA PHE A 61 -3.73 5.48 21.60
C PHE A 61 -4.76 4.83 22.54
N TYR A 62 -5.38 5.62 23.42
CA TYR A 62 -6.48 5.14 24.24
C TYR A 62 -7.82 5.46 23.58
N ASN A 63 -8.52 4.43 23.13
CA ASN A 63 -9.84 4.56 22.51
C ASN A 63 -10.91 4.69 23.61
N HIS A 64 -11.40 5.91 23.81
CA HIS A 64 -12.37 6.21 24.86
C HIS A 64 -13.75 5.57 24.61
N ASP A 65 -14.13 5.37 23.34
CA ASP A 65 -15.41 4.74 22.98
C ASP A 65 -15.41 3.24 23.28
N ARG A 66 -14.25 2.58 23.14
CA ARG A 66 -14.06 1.16 23.44
C ARG A 66 -13.56 0.88 24.86
N GLY A 67 -13.02 1.90 25.53
CA GLY A 67 -12.43 1.78 26.87
C GLY A 67 -11.14 0.95 26.92
N CYS A 68 -10.41 0.84 25.81
CA CYS A 68 -9.20 0.02 25.69
C CYS A 68 -8.09 0.75 24.90
N GLU A 69 -6.86 0.23 24.98
CA GLU A 69 -5.78 0.61 24.06
C GLU A 69 -6.08 0.10 22.65
N ASP A 70 -5.82 0.93 21.65
CA ASP A 70 -5.98 0.66 20.23
C ASP A 70 -4.81 1.31 19.47
N SER A 71 -4.72 1.14 18.14
CA SER A 71 -3.66 1.75 17.33
C SER A 71 -4.15 2.23 15.97
N TYR A 72 -3.48 3.23 15.42
CA TYR A 72 -3.71 3.70 14.05
C TYR A 72 -2.42 3.68 13.22
N ALA A 73 -2.56 3.52 11.90
CA ALA A 73 -1.44 3.52 10.97
C ALA A 73 -0.92 4.95 10.73
N VAL A 74 0.39 5.09 10.56
CA VAL A 74 1.04 6.36 10.22
C VAL A 74 1.93 6.21 8.99
N ILE A 75 1.80 7.15 8.06
CA ILE A 75 2.70 7.30 6.93
C ILE A 75 3.55 8.56 7.12
N VAL A 76 4.87 8.38 7.04
CA VAL A 76 5.86 9.47 6.98
C VAL A 76 6.29 9.65 5.53
N MET A 77 6.16 10.88 5.04
CA MET A 77 6.52 11.31 3.68
C MET A 77 7.59 12.40 3.75
N GLU A 78 8.37 12.56 2.67
CA GLU A 78 9.43 13.56 2.57
C GLU A 78 9.19 14.47 1.36
N ASN A 79 9.54 15.75 1.47
CA ASN A 79 9.60 16.68 0.33
C ASN A 79 11.02 16.72 -0.29
N ALA A 80 11.23 17.56 -1.29
CA ALA A 80 12.51 17.67 -1.99
C ALA A 80 13.64 18.28 -1.12
N ASP A 81 13.29 19.04 -0.10
CA ASP A 81 14.23 19.68 0.83
C ASP A 81 14.61 18.74 2.01
N GLY A 82 13.97 17.58 2.10
CA GLY A 82 14.17 16.59 3.17
C GLY A 82 13.32 16.82 4.41
N ASP A 83 12.38 17.78 4.37
CA ASP A 83 11.39 17.94 5.44
C ASP A 83 10.40 16.78 5.41
N THR A 84 9.99 16.34 6.60
CA THR A 84 9.03 15.25 6.76
C THR A 84 7.63 15.77 7.10
N LEU A 85 6.63 15.05 6.62
CA LEU A 85 5.24 15.17 7.04
C LEU A 85 4.76 13.80 7.52
N ASP A 86 4.26 13.73 8.74
CA ASP A 86 3.56 12.56 9.25
C ASP A 86 2.04 12.76 9.20
N THR A 87 1.34 11.72 8.75
CA THR A 87 -0.13 11.71 8.69
C THR A 87 -0.62 10.38 9.24
N GLY A 88 -1.63 10.40 10.12
CA GLY A 88 -2.20 9.20 10.74
C GLY A 88 -3.64 8.93 10.32
N ASP A 89 -4.03 7.66 10.33
CA ASP A 89 -5.41 7.19 10.17
C ASP A 89 -6.20 7.35 11.49
N GLU A 90 -6.32 8.58 11.98
CA GLU A 90 -6.93 8.86 13.29
C GLU A 90 -8.41 8.45 13.37
N ASP A 91 -9.09 8.43 12.23
CA ASP A 91 -10.50 8.03 12.10
C ASP A 91 -10.68 6.50 11.88
N LEU A 92 -9.59 5.72 11.90
CA LEU A 92 -9.59 4.26 11.71
C LEU A 92 -10.29 3.79 10.42
N GLN A 93 -10.08 4.50 9.31
CA GLN A 93 -10.66 4.19 8.01
C GLN A 93 -9.90 3.07 7.26
N GLY A 94 -8.74 2.66 7.77
CA GLY A 94 -7.96 1.56 7.23
C GLY A 94 -7.30 1.91 5.89
N GLU A 95 -7.28 0.92 5.00
CA GLU A 95 -6.66 1.10 3.68
C GLU A 95 -7.33 2.18 2.82
N ASP A 96 -8.60 2.52 3.08
CA ASP A 96 -9.32 3.57 2.34
C ASP A 96 -8.70 4.95 2.60
N TRP A 97 -8.29 5.25 3.85
CA TRP A 97 -7.55 6.48 4.17
C TRP A 97 -6.22 6.58 3.41
N LEU A 98 -5.51 5.45 3.28
CA LEU A 98 -4.26 5.44 2.53
C LEU A 98 -4.48 5.61 1.02
N LYS A 99 -5.55 5.01 0.48
CA LYS A 99 -5.93 5.10 -0.94
C LYS A 99 -6.31 6.54 -1.34
N ASP A 100 -6.89 7.33 -0.45
CA ASP A 100 -7.19 8.75 -0.72
C ASP A 100 -5.93 9.59 -1.01
N MET A 101 -4.76 9.13 -0.54
CA MET A 101 -3.46 9.77 -0.80
C MET A 101 -2.69 9.16 -1.97
N LEU A 102 -3.23 8.14 -2.66
CA LEU A 102 -2.55 7.45 -3.75
C LEU A 102 -2.58 8.28 -5.04
N ILE A 103 -1.42 8.77 -5.48
CA ILE A 103 -1.31 9.62 -6.68
C ILE A 103 -0.70 8.90 -7.89
N SER A 104 -0.06 7.75 -7.69
CA SER A 104 0.49 6.94 -8.76
C SER A 104 0.59 5.48 -8.34
N ALA A 105 0.26 4.57 -9.26
CA ALA A 105 0.42 3.13 -9.10
C ALA A 105 0.87 2.50 -10.41
N GLU A 106 1.90 1.65 -10.35
CA GLU A 106 2.43 0.95 -11.51
C GLU A 106 2.78 -0.50 -11.15
N ILE A 107 2.27 -1.47 -11.91
CA ILE A 107 2.78 -2.84 -11.87
C ILE A 107 4.11 -2.83 -12.62
N ILE A 108 5.21 -3.11 -11.91
CA ILE A 108 6.57 -2.99 -12.45
C ILE A 108 7.17 -4.35 -12.84
N SER A 109 6.71 -5.44 -12.23
CA SER A 109 7.07 -6.81 -12.63
C SER A 109 5.95 -7.81 -12.35
N ILE A 110 5.94 -8.90 -13.13
CA ILE A 110 5.10 -10.08 -12.94
C ILE A 110 5.96 -11.30 -13.23
N GLU A 111 5.94 -12.26 -12.32
CA GLU A 111 6.72 -13.49 -12.42
C GLU A 111 5.85 -14.68 -12.02
N PRO A 112 6.03 -15.86 -12.63
CA PRO A 112 5.40 -17.09 -12.14
C PRO A 112 5.79 -17.34 -10.68
N GLY A 113 4.85 -17.80 -9.84
CA GLY A 113 5.21 -18.20 -8.48
C GLY A 113 6.20 -19.37 -8.47
N SER A 114 7.06 -19.39 -7.45
CA SER A 114 8.03 -20.46 -7.22
C SER A 114 7.34 -21.78 -6.82
N LEU A 115 7.92 -22.91 -7.25
CA LEU A 115 7.55 -24.26 -6.80
C LEU A 115 7.89 -24.49 -5.33
#